data_AF-A0A9X2G1J1-F1
#
_entry.id   AF-A0A9X2G1J1-F1
#
_cell.length_a   1.000
_cell.length_b   1.000
_cell.length_c   1.000
_cell.angle_alpha   90.00
_cell.angle_beta   90.00
_cell.angle_gamma   90.00
#
_symmetry.space_group_name_H-M   'P 1'
#
loop_
_entity.id
_entity.type
_entity.pdbx_description
1 polymer ?
#
loop_
_entity_poly.entity_id
_entity_poly.type
_entity_poly.pdbx_seq_one_letter_code
_entity_poly.pdbx_strand_id
1 'polypeptide(L)'
;MNVRRVVTVTVLTGLAAACLVWWNVVDPWHAAAATALACALTMLWAATENTVADPEWPRTAVETRPGGRHDVSDLGWSVFGRDGLVTDRVVRRVRALAVDRLRAHGVDTDDPAAQADAERLLGATVVRQLSSGVPPRARTVQDWLDAVERLGAAPSSSTDPSTEPGTDVKEHRA
;
A
#
# COMPACT_ATOMS: atom_id res chain seq x y z
N MET A 1 -32.68 -6.36 11.86
CA MET A 1 -33.99 -6.79 11.29
C MET A 1 -34.82 -5.59 10.86
N ASN A 2 -34.76 -5.19 9.58
CA ASN A 2 -35.60 -4.11 9.07
C ASN A 2 -37.00 -4.64 8.74
N VAL A 3 -37.80 -4.88 9.80
CA VAL A 3 -39.14 -5.49 9.74
C VAL A 3 -40.03 -4.82 8.68
N ARG A 4 -39.91 -3.50 8.51
CA ARG A 4 -40.61 -2.74 7.46
C ARG A 4 -40.31 -3.26 6.05
N ARG A 5 -39.06 -3.56 5.73
CA ARG A 5 -38.65 -4.00 4.38
C ARG A 5 -39.16 -5.41 4.08
N VAL A 6 -39.10 -6.31 5.06
CA VAL A 6 -39.64 -7.67 4.95
C VAL A 6 -41.15 -7.63 4.74
N VAL A 7 -41.87 -6.86 5.57
CA VAL A 7 -43.32 -6.70 5.44
C VAL A 7 -43.69 -6.10 4.07
N THR A 8 -42.97 -5.07 3.60
CA THR A 8 -43.25 -4.47 2.29
C THR A 8 -43.03 -5.44 1.14
N VAL A 9 -41.94 -6.22 1.13
CA VAL A 9 -41.67 -7.20 0.07
C VAL A 9 -42.73 -8.30 0.08
N THR A 10 -43.05 -8.87 1.25
CA THR A 10 -44.09 -9.90 1.39
C THR A 10 -45.46 -9.42 0.91
N VAL A 11 -45.86 -8.20 1.28
CA VAL A 11 -47.13 -7.60 0.85
C VAL A 11 -47.16 -7.36 -0.66
N LEU A 12 -46.08 -6.84 -1.25
CA LEU A 12 -45.98 -6.61 -2.69
C LEU A 12 -46.03 -7.91 -3.49
N THR A 13 -45.34 -8.96 -3.03
CA THR A 13 -45.38 -10.27 -3.66
C THR A 13 -46.78 -10.89 -3.61
N GLY A 14 -47.47 -10.80 -2.45
CA GLY A 14 -48.84 -11.28 -2.32
C GLY A 14 -49.83 -10.53 -3.23
N LEU A 15 -49.69 -9.21 -3.35
CA LEU A 15 -50.50 -8.39 -4.26
C LEU A 15 -50.26 -8.74 -5.73
N ALA A 16 -48.99 -8.94 -6.13
CA ALA A 16 -48.65 -9.33 -7.49
C ALA A 16 -49.28 -10.69 -7.86
N ALA A 17 -49.19 -11.67 -6.96
CA ALA A 17 -49.80 -12.99 -7.15
C ALA A 17 -51.34 -12.92 -7.24
N ALA A 18 -51.99 -12.10 -6.40
CA ALA A 18 -53.44 -11.89 -6.46
C ALA A 18 -53.88 -11.26 -7.80
N CYS A 19 -53.13 -10.28 -8.32
CA CYS A 19 -53.38 -9.70 -9.64
C CYS A 19 -53.20 -10.71 -10.79
N LEU A 20 -52.20 -11.60 -10.70
CA LEU A 20 -51.93 -12.65 -11.70
C LEU A 20 -53.06 -13.70 -11.76
N VAL A 21 -53.60 -14.08 -10.60
CA VAL A 21 -54.77 -14.99 -10.51
C VAL A 21 -56.04 -14.32 -11.02
N TRP A 22 -56.26 -13.04 -10.67
CA TRP A 22 -57.43 -12.28 -11.14
C TRP A 22 -57.50 -12.19 -12.67
N TRP A 23 -56.36 -12.10 -13.35
CA TRP A 23 -56.27 -12.03 -14.81
C TRP A 23 -56.34 -13.40 -15.51
N ASN A 24 -56.50 -14.50 -14.76
CA ASN A 24 -56.55 -15.87 -15.29
C ASN A 24 -55.29 -16.31 -16.08
N VAL A 25 -54.14 -15.66 -15.82
CA VAL A 25 -52.87 -15.93 -16.53
C VAL A 25 -52.16 -17.16 -15.95
N VAL A 26 -52.41 -17.49 -14.69
CA VAL A 26 -51.74 -18.57 -13.95
C VAL A 26 -52.77 -19.36 -13.15
N ASP A 27 -52.66 -20.69 -13.20
CA ASP A 27 -53.48 -21.59 -12.39
C ASP A 27 -53.31 -21.25 -10.88
N PRO A 28 -54.41 -21.16 -10.10
CA PRO A 28 -54.38 -20.74 -8.70
C PRO A 28 -53.36 -21.49 -7.84
N TRP A 29 -53.11 -22.77 -8.15
CA TRP A 29 -52.16 -23.59 -7.41
C TRP A 29 -50.71 -23.12 -7.58
N HIS A 30 -50.33 -22.75 -8.80
CA HIS A 30 -48.98 -22.27 -9.10
C HIS A 30 -48.72 -20.89 -8.49
N ALA A 31 -49.74 -20.03 -8.47
CA ALA A 31 -49.64 -18.70 -7.84
C ALA A 31 -49.46 -18.81 -6.31
N ALA A 32 -50.19 -19.73 -5.67
CA ALA A 32 -50.03 -20.00 -4.24
C ALA A 32 -48.63 -20.54 -3.91
N ALA A 33 -48.13 -21.50 -4.68
CA ALA A 33 -46.79 -22.07 -4.51
C ALA A 33 -45.68 -21.02 -4.70
N ALA A 34 -45.78 -20.18 -5.73
CA ALA A 34 -44.82 -19.12 -5.99
C ALA A 34 -44.78 -18.07 -4.86
N THR A 35 -45.95 -17.71 -4.33
CA THR A 35 -46.04 -16.76 -3.20
C THR A 35 -45.42 -17.34 -1.94
N ALA A 36 -45.72 -18.60 -1.62
CA ALA A 36 -45.14 -19.28 -0.47
C ALA A 36 -43.60 -19.36 -0.58
N LEU A 37 -43.08 -19.69 -1.77
CA LEU A 37 -41.65 -19.76 -2.03
C LEU A 37 -40.96 -18.39 -1.89
N ALA A 38 -41.55 -17.34 -2.46
CA ALA A 38 -41.02 -15.98 -2.36
C ALA A 38 -41.02 -15.46 -0.92
N CYS A 39 -42.06 -15.77 -0.13
CA CYS A 39 -42.11 -15.48 1.30
C CYS A 39 -41.00 -16.20 2.06
N ALA A 40 -40.82 -17.50 1.82
CA ALA A 40 -39.78 -18.30 2.47
C ALA A 40 -38.37 -17.78 2.15
N LEU A 41 -38.09 -17.44 0.88
CA LEU A 41 -36.82 -16.85 0.46
C LEU A 41 -36.57 -15.49 1.11
N THR A 42 -37.59 -14.65 1.20
CA THR A 42 -37.49 -13.33 1.84
C THR A 42 -37.20 -13.46 3.33
N MET A 43 -37.87 -14.40 4.02
CA MET A 43 -37.62 -14.69 5.43
C MET A 43 -36.21 -15.23 5.66
N LEU A 44 -35.74 -16.15 4.81
CA LEU A 44 -34.39 -16.70 4.89
C LEU A 44 -33.34 -15.60 4.68
N TRP A 45 -33.51 -14.76 3.67
CA TRP A 45 -32.59 -13.67 3.37
C TRP A 45 -32.52 -12.65 4.52
N ALA A 46 -33.67 -12.26 5.08
CA ALA A 46 -33.73 -11.36 6.24
C ALA A 46 -33.10 -11.96 7.51
N ALA A 47 -33.17 -13.27 7.69
CA ALA A 47 -32.51 -13.97 8.79
C ALA A 47 -30.98 -13.98 8.61
N THR A 48 -30.50 -14.14 7.37
CA THR A 48 -29.05 -14.13 7.08
C THR A 48 -28.41 -12.74 7.14
N GLU A 49 -29.17 -11.67 6.88
CA GLU A 49 -28.69 -10.27 6.93
C GLU A 49 -28.27 -9.84 8.35
N ASN A 50 -28.61 -10.62 9.39
CA ASN A 50 -28.36 -10.31 10.80
C ASN A 50 -27.22 -11.13 11.44
N THR A 51 -26.44 -11.86 10.64
CA THR A 51 -25.21 -12.58 11.06
C THR A 51 -24.03 -11.83 10.44
N VAL A 52 -23.16 -11.11 11.15
CA VAL A 52 -22.60 -11.23 12.49
C VAL A 52 -22.28 -9.80 12.93
N ALA A 53 -22.53 -9.42 14.19
CA ALA A 53 -21.92 -8.20 14.74
C ALA A 53 -20.41 -8.39 14.60
N ASP A 54 -19.76 -7.57 13.78
CA ASP A 54 -18.36 -7.69 13.36
C ASP A 54 -17.53 -8.37 14.46
N PRO A 55 -17.12 -9.65 14.29
CA PRO A 55 -16.56 -10.41 15.40
C PRO A 55 -15.34 -9.64 15.90
N GLU A 56 -15.41 -9.15 17.13
CA GLU A 56 -14.30 -8.46 17.76
C GLU A 56 -13.20 -9.49 18.02
N TRP A 57 -12.34 -9.68 17.02
CA TRP A 57 -11.18 -10.52 17.17
C TRP A 57 -10.34 -9.97 18.32
N PRO A 58 -9.94 -10.81 19.30
CA PRO A 58 -9.03 -10.39 20.35
C PRO A 58 -7.81 -9.75 19.70
N ARG A 59 -7.52 -8.49 20.04
CA ARG A 59 -6.32 -7.82 19.55
C ARG A 59 -5.12 -8.46 20.22
N THR A 60 -4.56 -9.48 19.59
CA THR A 60 -3.26 -10.02 19.96
C THR A 60 -2.25 -8.89 19.79
N ALA A 61 -1.51 -8.55 20.84
CA ALA A 61 -0.38 -7.65 20.70
C ALA A 61 0.60 -8.30 19.72
N VAL A 62 0.61 -7.82 18.48
CA VAL A 62 1.63 -8.21 17.51
C VAL A 62 2.90 -7.57 18.01
N GLU A 63 3.80 -8.36 18.59
CA GLU A 63 5.18 -7.98 18.80
C GLU A 63 5.76 -7.69 17.40
N THR A 64 5.77 -6.41 17.01
CA THR A 64 6.31 -5.97 15.74
C THR A 64 7.82 -6.12 15.81
N ARG A 65 8.32 -7.28 15.41
CA ARG A 65 9.76 -7.49 15.19
C ARG A 65 10.15 -6.70 13.95
N PRO A 66 11.02 -5.67 14.06
CA PRO A 66 11.47 -4.92 12.90
C PRO A 66 12.05 -5.86 11.84
N GLY A 67 11.55 -5.74 10.61
CA GLY A 67 11.97 -6.59 9.49
C GLY A 67 11.21 -7.92 9.39
N GLY A 68 10.06 -8.05 10.06
CA GLY A 68 9.15 -9.17 9.86
C GLY A 68 8.57 -9.21 8.44
N ARG A 69 8.05 -10.37 8.02
CA ARG A 69 7.38 -10.54 6.71
C ARG A 69 6.24 -9.53 6.50
N HIS A 70 5.59 -9.12 7.59
CA HIS A 70 4.54 -8.11 7.57
C HIS A 70 5.09 -6.73 7.20
N ASP A 71 6.14 -6.25 7.87
CA ASP A 71 6.77 -4.95 7.57
C ASP A 71 7.25 -4.88 6.11
N VAL A 72 7.82 -5.97 5.59
CA VAL A 72 8.26 -6.04 4.19
C VAL A 72 7.07 -5.96 3.23
N SER A 73 5.98 -6.64 3.58
CA SER A 73 4.75 -6.61 2.77
C SER A 73 4.11 -5.23 2.81
N ASP A 74 4.00 -4.62 3.98
CA ASP A 74 3.42 -3.29 4.19
C ASP A 74 4.26 -2.22 3.51
N LEU A 75 5.59 -2.33 3.58
CA LEU A 75 6.50 -1.48 2.84
C LEU A 75 6.29 -1.65 1.33
N GLY A 76 6.20 -2.88 0.84
CA GLY A 76 5.88 -3.18 -0.56
C GLY A 76 4.56 -2.52 -1.00
N TRP A 77 3.50 -2.66 -0.22
CA TRP A 77 2.20 -2.03 -0.49
C TRP A 77 2.25 -0.50 -0.43
N SER A 78 3.13 0.10 0.36
CA SER A 78 3.31 1.55 0.42
C SER A 78 4.11 2.11 -0.76
N VAL A 79 4.98 1.30 -1.35
CA VAL A 79 5.88 1.70 -2.45
C VAL A 79 5.21 1.56 -3.81
N PHE A 80 4.42 0.50 -4.01
CA PHE A 80 3.77 0.20 -5.28
C PHE A 80 2.31 0.67 -5.30
N GLY A 81 1.94 1.35 -6.39
CA GLY A 81 0.55 1.57 -6.74
C GLY A 81 -0.12 0.30 -7.25
N ARG A 82 -1.42 0.39 -7.54
CA ARG A 82 -2.25 -0.74 -8.01
C ARG A 82 -1.72 -1.39 -9.30
N ASP A 83 -1.01 -0.63 -10.12
CA ASP A 83 -0.51 -1.06 -11.44
C ASP A 83 0.91 -1.65 -11.40
N GLY A 84 1.49 -1.87 -10.21
CA GLY A 84 2.88 -2.32 -10.05
C GLY A 84 3.92 -1.25 -10.37
N LEU A 85 3.48 0.00 -10.58
CA LEU A 85 4.32 1.17 -10.74
C LEU A 85 4.62 1.80 -9.37
N VAL A 86 5.78 2.42 -9.24
CA VAL A 86 6.16 3.08 -8.00
C VAL A 86 5.38 4.38 -7.84
N THR A 87 4.89 4.63 -6.62
CA THR A 87 4.13 5.84 -6.33
C THR A 87 4.97 7.11 -6.50
N ASP A 88 4.34 8.21 -6.93
CA ASP A 88 5.02 9.50 -7.12
C ASP A 88 5.72 9.99 -5.84
N ARG A 89 5.15 9.67 -4.67
CA ARG A 89 5.77 9.98 -3.37
C ARG A 89 7.17 9.38 -3.23
N VAL A 90 7.35 8.12 -3.61
CA VAL A 90 8.65 7.43 -3.54
C VAL A 90 9.59 8.00 -4.60
N VAL A 91 9.11 8.24 -5.83
CA VAL A 91 9.91 8.86 -6.90
C VAL A 91 10.47 10.22 -6.47
N ARG A 92 9.62 11.09 -5.89
CA ARG A 92 10.07 12.40 -5.36
C ARG A 92 11.14 12.26 -4.28
N ARG A 93 11.01 11.25 -3.41
CA ARG A 93 11.98 11.00 -2.33
C ARG A 93 13.32 10.52 -2.89
N VAL A 94 13.32 9.63 -3.89
CA VAL A 94 14.54 9.17 -4.58
C VAL A 94 15.20 10.34 -5.33
N ARG A 95 14.42 11.19 -6.00
CA ARG A 95 14.94 12.42 -6.63
C ARG A 95 15.60 13.35 -5.62
N ALA A 96 14.93 13.63 -4.51
CA ALA A 96 15.50 14.47 -3.45
C ALA A 96 16.82 13.89 -2.90
N LEU A 97 16.88 12.57 -2.73
CA LEU A 97 18.10 11.88 -2.31
C LEU A 97 19.24 11.98 -3.34
N ALA A 98 18.91 11.86 -4.63
CA ALA A 98 19.88 12.02 -5.71
C ALA A 98 20.44 13.45 -5.75
N VAL A 99 19.57 14.46 -5.63
CA VAL A 99 19.95 15.88 -5.57
C VAL A 99 20.87 16.16 -4.39
N ASP A 100 20.51 15.67 -3.19
CA ASP A 100 21.30 15.85 -1.99
C ASP A 100 22.70 15.24 -2.12
N ARG A 101 22.79 14.02 -2.66
CA ARG A 101 24.08 13.38 -2.92
C ARG A 101 24.90 14.08 -4.00
N LEU A 102 24.29 14.51 -5.09
CA LEU A 102 25.00 15.26 -6.13
C LEU A 102 25.58 16.57 -5.57
N ARG A 103 24.81 17.30 -4.75
CA ARG A 103 25.29 18.51 -4.07
C ARG A 103 26.46 18.23 -3.14
N ALA A 104 26.44 17.10 -2.43
CA ALA A 104 27.55 16.67 -1.57
C ALA A 104 28.84 16.41 -2.38
N HIS A 105 28.73 16.10 -3.67
CA HIS A 105 29.84 15.94 -4.62
C HIS A 105 30.12 17.20 -5.45
N GLY A 106 29.53 18.34 -5.08
CA GLY A 106 29.77 19.64 -5.72
C GLY A 106 29.00 19.85 -7.03
N VAL A 107 28.05 18.99 -7.36
CA VAL A 107 27.20 19.12 -8.56
C VAL A 107 25.87 19.74 -8.17
N ASP A 108 25.61 20.97 -8.64
CA ASP A 108 24.31 21.60 -8.46
C ASP A 108 23.35 21.20 -9.57
N THR A 109 22.18 20.67 -9.22
CA THR A 109 21.20 20.18 -10.21
C THR A 109 20.34 21.29 -10.80
N ASP A 110 20.40 22.49 -10.23
CA ASP A 110 19.72 23.68 -10.74
C ASP A 110 20.52 24.39 -11.85
N ASP A 111 21.80 24.03 -12.05
CA ASP A 111 22.66 24.53 -13.13
C ASP A 111 22.56 23.61 -14.38
N PRO A 112 22.09 24.11 -15.53
CA PRO A 112 22.06 23.32 -16.77
C PRO A 112 23.45 22.89 -17.26
N ALA A 113 24.54 23.57 -16.85
CA ALA A 113 25.90 23.16 -17.18
C ALA A 113 26.36 21.92 -16.39
N ALA A 114 25.80 21.71 -15.19
CA ALA A 114 26.12 20.59 -14.31
C ALA A 114 25.46 19.26 -14.75
N GLN A 115 24.57 19.30 -15.76
CA GLN A 115 23.94 18.13 -16.34
C GLN A 115 24.98 17.09 -16.82
N ALA A 116 26.06 17.54 -17.46
CA ALA A 116 27.12 16.64 -17.94
C ALA A 116 27.87 15.96 -16.78
N ASP A 117 28.07 16.66 -15.67
CA ASP A 117 28.70 16.13 -14.47
C ASP A 117 27.78 15.14 -13.75
N ALA A 118 26.48 15.43 -13.66
CA ALA A 118 25.48 14.51 -13.14
C ALA A 118 25.40 13.22 -13.97
N GLU A 119 25.45 13.32 -15.30
CA GLU A 119 25.46 12.16 -16.20
C GLU A 119 26.75 11.33 -16.07
N ARG A 120 27.89 11.97 -15.81
CA ARG A 120 29.16 11.29 -15.54
C ARG A 120 29.11 10.52 -14.22
N LEU A 121 28.48 11.08 -13.19
CA LEU A 121 28.44 10.51 -11.84
C LEU A 121 27.37 9.42 -11.66
N LEU A 122 26.13 9.67 -12.09
CA LEU A 122 25.00 8.74 -11.94
C LEU A 122 24.80 7.83 -13.15
N GLY A 123 25.28 8.26 -14.33
CA GLY A 123 25.02 7.63 -15.62
C GLY A 123 23.88 8.31 -16.37
N ALA A 124 24.09 8.57 -17.67
CA ALA A 124 23.15 9.28 -18.54
C ALA A 124 21.73 8.68 -18.58
N THR A 125 21.61 7.35 -18.51
CA THR A 125 20.30 6.69 -18.48
C THR A 125 19.53 6.97 -17.19
N VAL A 126 20.21 6.96 -16.04
CA VAL A 126 19.59 7.23 -14.73
C VAL A 126 19.15 8.68 -14.66
N VAL A 127 19.99 9.62 -15.09
CA VAL A 127 19.65 11.06 -15.11
C VAL A 127 18.46 11.33 -16.03
N ARG A 128 18.47 10.80 -17.26
CA ARG A 128 17.32 10.95 -18.18
C ARG A 128 16.04 10.40 -17.59
N GLN A 129 16.09 9.23 -16.96
CA GLN A 129 14.93 8.58 -16.38
C GLN A 129 14.42 9.34 -15.15
N LEU A 130 15.30 9.80 -14.27
CA LEU A 130 14.94 10.67 -13.15
C LEU A 130 14.22 11.92 -13.62
N SER A 131 14.62 12.53 -14.74
CA SER A 131 13.99 13.75 -15.28
C SER A 131 12.72 13.49 -16.12
N SER A 132 12.47 12.24 -16.54
CA SER A 132 11.42 11.92 -17.53
C SER A 132 9.97 12.10 -17.06
N GLY A 133 9.72 12.23 -15.75
CA GLY A 133 8.37 12.33 -15.20
C GLY A 133 7.51 11.05 -15.30
N VAL A 134 8.01 10.00 -15.96
CA VAL A 134 7.30 8.74 -16.16
C VAL A 134 7.38 7.88 -14.88
N PRO A 135 6.26 7.31 -14.40
CA PRO A 135 6.28 6.43 -13.24
C PRO A 135 7.15 5.18 -13.49
N PRO A 136 8.21 4.94 -12.72
CA PRO A 136 9.11 3.82 -12.92
C PRO A 136 8.56 2.52 -12.33
N ARG A 137 9.10 1.40 -12.77
CA ARG A 137 8.90 0.08 -12.13
C ARG A 137 9.87 -0.11 -10.97
N ALA A 138 9.59 -1.10 -10.13
CA ALA A 138 10.44 -1.51 -9.01
C ALA A 138 11.92 -1.62 -9.38
N ARG A 139 12.22 -2.36 -10.46
CA ARG A 139 13.59 -2.59 -10.93
C ARG A 139 14.30 -1.29 -11.31
N THR A 140 13.61 -0.38 -11.99
CA THR A 140 14.19 0.90 -12.40
C THR A 140 14.50 1.77 -11.18
N VAL A 141 13.66 1.76 -10.14
CA VAL A 141 13.95 2.46 -8.90
C VAL A 141 15.15 1.85 -8.17
N GLN A 142 15.29 0.52 -8.18
CA GLN A 142 16.48 -0.15 -7.65
C GLN A 142 17.73 0.30 -8.41
N ASP A 143 17.71 0.33 -9.74
CA ASP A 143 18.84 0.79 -10.56
C ASP A 143 19.25 2.24 -10.21
N TRP A 144 18.26 3.10 -9.94
CA TRP A 144 18.52 4.48 -9.50
C TRP A 144 19.13 4.53 -8.11
N LEU A 145 18.61 3.76 -7.16
CA LEU A 145 19.13 3.69 -5.79
C LEU A 145 20.56 3.16 -5.78
N ASP A 146 20.84 2.07 -6.50
CA ASP A 146 22.18 1.50 -6.65
C ASP A 146 23.15 2.54 -7.26
N ALA A 147 22.69 3.33 -8.24
CA ALA A 147 23.49 4.41 -8.81
C ALA A 147 23.79 5.54 -7.82
N VAL A 148 22.80 5.93 -7.04
CA VAL A 148 22.93 6.95 -6.00
C VAL A 148 23.81 6.45 -4.84
N GLU A 149 23.72 5.16 -4.47
CA GLU A 149 24.54 4.55 -3.42
C GLU A 149 26.00 4.39 -3.84
N ARG A 150 26.27 4.10 -5.12
CA ARG A 150 27.64 4.05 -5.68
C ARG A 150 28.40 5.38 -5.57
N LEU A 151 27.70 6.52 -5.47
CA LEU A 151 28.35 7.80 -5.20
C LEU A 151 28.99 7.84 -3.80
N GLY A 152 28.61 6.93 -2.90
CA GLY A 152 29.05 6.91 -1.52
C GLY A 152 28.52 8.10 -0.70
N ALA A 153 28.84 8.12 0.59
CA ALA A 153 28.82 9.38 1.34
C ALA A 153 30.00 10.23 0.87
N ALA A 154 29.84 11.56 0.82
CA ALA A 154 30.97 12.47 0.65
C ALA A 154 32.10 12.05 1.61
N PRO A 155 33.39 12.15 1.22
CA PRO A 155 34.48 11.78 2.10
C PRO A 155 34.37 12.60 3.38
N SER A 156 33.79 12.00 4.42
CA SER A 156 33.86 12.54 5.75
C SER A 156 35.33 12.61 6.05
N SER A 157 35.83 13.83 6.20
CA SER A 157 37.17 14.11 6.72
C SER A 157 37.38 13.10 7.84
N SER A 158 38.30 12.18 7.62
CA SER A 158 38.69 11.18 8.59
C SER A 158 39.15 11.94 9.83
N THR A 159 38.24 12.17 10.78
CA THR A 159 38.62 12.45 12.15
C THR A 159 39.09 11.12 12.68
N ASP A 160 40.38 10.89 12.44
CA ASP A 160 41.16 9.81 12.97
C ASP A 160 41.04 9.84 14.51
N PRO A 161 40.46 8.81 15.17
CA PRO A 161 40.55 8.68 16.61
C PRO A 161 41.89 8.05 17.05
N SER A 162 42.89 7.93 16.17
CA SER A 162 44.25 7.55 16.52
C SER A 162 45.02 8.74 17.09
N THR A 163 44.55 9.27 18.21
CA THR A 163 45.41 9.96 19.18
C THR A 163 45.10 9.33 20.52
N GLU A 164 45.70 8.17 20.76
CA GLU A 164 45.98 7.70 22.11
C GLU A 164 46.90 8.70 22.81
N PRO A 165 46.62 9.03 24.07
CA PRO A 165 47.67 9.22 25.05
C PRO A 165 47.65 8.00 25.98
N GLY A 166 48.69 7.18 25.86
CA GLY A 166 48.95 6.09 26.79
C GLY A 166 48.89 6.57 28.24
N THR A 167 48.11 5.87 29.05
CA THR A 167 48.25 5.93 30.50
C THR A 167 48.86 4.62 30.94
N ASP A 168 50.19 4.68 31.11
CA ASP A 168 51.01 3.74 31.86
C ASP A 168 50.44 3.61 33.28
N VAL A 169 49.70 2.53 33.54
CA VAL A 169 49.35 2.13 34.92
C VAL A 169 50.40 1.12 35.38
N LYS A 170 51.49 1.67 35.92
CA LYS A 170 52.29 1.00 36.95
C LYS A 170 51.55 1.02 38.29
N GLU A 171 51.99 0.11 39.17
CA GLU A 171 51.66 -0.07 40.61
C GLU A 171 50.51 -1.04 40.93
N HIS A 172 50.63 -1.94 41.92
CA HIS A 172 51.75 -2.39 42.75
C HIS A 172 51.30 -3.71 43.40
N ARG A 173 52.25 -4.61 43.59
CA ARG A 173 52.12 -5.88 44.31
C ARG A 173 52.20 -5.60 45.82
N ALA A 174 51.23 -6.06 46.61
CA ALA A 174 51.40 -6.45 48.01
C ALA A 174 50.24 -7.32 48.46
#